data_AF-A0A378A7E8-F1
#
_entry.id   AF-A0A378A7E8-F1
#
_cell.length_a   1.000
_cell.length_b   1.000
_cell.length_c   1.000
_cell.angle_alpha   90.00
_cell.angle_beta   90.00
_cell.angle_gamma   90.00
#
_symmetry.space_group_name_H-M   'P 1'
#
loop_
_entity.id
_entity.type
_entity.pdbx_description
1 polymer ?
#
loop_
_entity_poly.entity_id
_entity_poly.type
_entity_poly.pdbx_seq_one_letter_code
_entity_poly.pdbx_strand_id
1 'polypeptide(L)'
;MCNADVKLGDLLIHEGSAKHAQKFAAKVFNADKTYFVLNGTSAANKVVTNALLTRGDLVLFDRNNHKSNHHGALIQAGATPVYLEAARNPFGFIGGIDERCFDEHYLRDLIREAAPEKATASRPFRLAVIQLGTYDGTVL
;
A
#
# COMPACT_ATOMS: atom_id res chain seq x y z
N MET A 1 -27.96 3.60 11.83
CA MET A 1 -27.26 4.90 11.75
C MET A 1 -27.17 5.28 10.30
N CYS A 2 -27.78 6.39 9.93
CA CYS A 2 -27.59 7.02 8.62
C CYS A 2 -27.35 8.52 8.83
N ASN A 3 -27.01 9.24 7.76
CA ASN A 3 -26.65 10.66 7.85
C ASN A 3 -27.78 11.56 8.40
N ALA A 4 -29.02 11.05 8.48
CA ALA A 4 -30.14 11.76 9.12
C ALA A 4 -29.97 11.90 10.65
N ASP A 5 -29.14 11.06 11.28
CA ASP A 5 -28.83 11.11 12.71
C ASP A 5 -27.71 12.15 13.00
N VAL A 6 -27.96 13.43 12.72
CA VAL A 6 -26.95 14.51 12.75
C VAL A 6 -26.16 14.64 14.07
N LYS A 7 -26.73 14.17 15.18
CA LYS A 7 -26.05 14.14 16.50
C LYS A 7 -24.78 13.28 16.49
N LEU A 8 -24.67 12.33 15.57
CA LEU A 8 -23.52 11.44 15.44
C LEU A 8 -22.45 11.98 14.46
N GLY A 9 -22.73 13.10 13.80
CA GLY A 9 -21.87 13.70 12.80
C GLY A 9 -21.97 13.01 11.44
N ASP A 10 -20.94 13.22 10.61
CA ASP A 10 -20.87 12.68 9.25
C ASP A 10 -19.58 11.85 9.08
N LEU A 11 -19.74 10.60 8.68
CA LEU A 11 -18.63 9.65 8.48
C LEU A 11 -17.81 9.94 7.22
N LEU A 12 -18.47 10.42 6.16
CA LEU A 12 -17.87 10.63 4.84
C LEU A 12 -17.01 11.89 4.81
N ILE A 13 -17.50 12.99 5.39
CA ILE A 13 -16.77 14.27 5.44
C ILE A 13 -16.06 14.52 6.77
N HIS A 14 -16.12 13.54 7.69
CA HIS A 14 -15.40 13.53 8.96
C HIS A 14 -15.79 14.71 9.87
N GLU A 15 -17.03 14.69 10.34
CA GLU A 15 -17.59 15.68 11.28
C GLU A 15 -18.13 15.03 12.55
N GLY A 16 -18.31 15.85 13.60
CA GLY A 16 -18.85 15.42 14.88
C GLY A 16 -18.12 14.23 15.52
N SER A 17 -18.89 13.28 16.05
CA SER A 17 -18.37 12.12 16.79
C SER A 17 -17.48 11.22 15.93
N ALA A 18 -17.79 11.07 14.64
CA ALA A 18 -16.96 10.30 13.71
C ALA A 18 -15.53 10.87 13.61
N LYS A 19 -15.40 12.19 13.46
CA LYS A 19 -14.10 12.87 13.45
C LYS A 19 -13.34 12.73 14.76
N HIS A 20 -14.04 12.85 15.89
CA HIS A 20 -13.43 12.71 17.22
C HIS A 20 -12.85 11.31 17.42
N ALA A 21 -13.58 10.26 17.01
CA ALA A 21 -13.09 8.90 17.08
C ALA A 21 -11.85 8.68 16.20
N GLN A 22 -11.84 9.20 14.96
CA GLN A 22 -10.68 9.15 14.08
C GLN A 22 -9.45 9.89 14.65
N LYS A 23 -9.65 11.09 15.23
CA LYS A 23 -8.57 11.84 15.90
C LYS A 23 -8.03 11.12 17.13
N PHE A 24 -8.90 10.45 17.88
CA PHE A 24 -8.47 9.65 19.02
C PHE A 24 -7.63 8.44 18.55
N ALA A 25 -8.08 7.72 17.51
CA ALA A 25 -7.32 6.63 16.91
C ALA A 25 -5.95 7.12 16.41
N ALA A 26 -5.88 8.28 15.76
CA ALA A 26 -4.62 8.87 15.31
C ALA A 26 -3.62 9.09 16.46
N LYS A 27 -4.09 9.56 17.62
CA LYS A 27 -3.25 9.68 18.83
C LYS A 27 -2.78 8.33 19.35
N VAL A 28 -3.68 7.34 19.43
CA VAL A 28 -3.37 6.00 19.95
C VAL A 28 -2.34 5.28 19.08
N PHE A 29 -2.48 5.37 17.76
CA PHE A 29 -1.59 4.72 16.80
C PHE A 29 -0.42 5.60 16.33
N ASN A 30 -0.21 6.75 16.98
CA ASN A 30 0.87 7.69 16.68
C ASN A 30 0.96 8.08 15.18
N ALA A 31 -0.17 8.47 14.59
CA ALA A 31 -0.29 8.90 13.20
C ALA A 31 -0.81 10.34 13.11
N ASP A 32 -0.48 11.06 12.04
CA ASP A 32 -1.03 12.40 11.79
C ASP A 32 -2.55 12.39 11.61
N LYS A 33 -3.06 11.38 10.90
CA LYS A 33 -4.48 11.16 10.63
C LYS A 33 -4.80 9.66 10.56
N THR A 34 -6.03 9.31 10.94
CA THR A 34 -6.59 7.97 10.76
C THR A 34 -7.92 8.06 10.03
N TYR A 35 -8.10 7.22 9.00
CA TYR A 35 -9.36 7.10 8.27
C TYR A 35 -10.01 5.77 8.62
N PHE A 36 -11.30 5.80 8.93
CA PHE A 36 -12.07 4.59 9.19
C PHE A 36 -12.64 4.06 7.87
N VAL A 37 -12.23 2.85 7.49
CA VAL A 37 -12.71 2.16 6.29
C VAL A 37 -13.54 0.96 6.70
N LEU A 38 -14.81 0.96 6.31
CA LEU A 38 -15.80 0.00 6.79
C LEU A 38 -15.92 -1.27 5.92
N ASN A 39 -15.19 -1.33 4.81
CA ASN A 39 -15.21 -2.45 3.85
C ASN A 39 -13.91 -3.28 3.88
N GLY A 40 -13.25 -3.28 5.03
CA GLY A 40 -11.99 -3.99 5.28
C GLY A 40 -10.78 -3.41 4.55
N THR A 41 -9.61 -3.96 4.83
CA THR A 41 -8.32 -3.50 4.26
C THR A 41 -8.28 -3.62 2.74
N SER A 42 -9.07 -4.52 2.15
CA SER A 42 -9.21 -4.61 0.70
C SER A 42 -9.74 -3.32 0.05
N ALA A 43 -10.62 -2.58 0.72
CA ALA A 43 -11.07 -1.27 0.27
C ALA A 43 -10.04 -0.18 0.63
N ALA A 44 -9.44 -0.25 1.82
CA ALA A 44 -8.43 0.70 2.26
C ALA A 44 -7.21 0.75 1.30
N ASN A 45 -6.74 -0.41 0.85
CA ASN A 45 -5.68 -0.52 -0.15
C ASN A 45 -6.04 0.17 -1.47
N LYS A 46 -7.30 0.08 -1.92
CA LYS A 46 -7.76 0.78 -3.13
C LYS A 46 -7.83 2.29 -2.91
N VAL A 47 -8.26 2.74 -1.74
CA VAL A 47 -8.25 4.17 -1.38
C VAL A 47 -6.81 4.71 -1.45
N VAL A 48 -5.85 4.05 -0.82
CA VAL A 48 -4.44 4.49 -0.81
C VAL A 48 -3.85 4.49 -2.22
N THR A 49 -3.99 3.38 -2.95
CA THR A 49 -3.40 3.24 -4.28
C THR A 49 -4.00 4.22 -5.30
N ASN A 50 -5.33 4.37 -5.36
CA ASN A 50 -5.98 5.33 -6.28
C ASN A 50 -5.79 6.80 -5.87
N ALA A 51 -5.47 7.09 -4.60
CA ALA A 51 -5.15 8.44 -4.18
C ALA A 51 -3.71 8.87 -4.57
N LEU A 52 -2.79 7.91 -4.67
CA LEU A 52 -1.36 8.19 -4.85
C LEU A 52 -0.84 7.93 -6.27
N LEU A 53 -1.38 6.92 -6.95
CA LEU A 53 -0.90 6.42 -8.23
C LEU A 53 -1.75 6.92 -9.40
N THR A 54 -1.09 7.13 -10.52
CA THR A 54 -1.66 7.43 -11.83
C THR A 54 -1.11 6.48 -12.89
N ARG A 55 -1.73 6.45 -14.07
CA ARG A 55 -1.32 5.54 -15.14
C ARG A 55 0.15 5.78 -15.52
N GLY A 56 0.92 4.70 -15.54
CA GLY A 56 2.34 4.72 -15.89
C GLY A 56 3.27 5.07 -14.74
N ASP A 57 2.78 5.46 -13.55
CA ASP A 57 3.63 5.57 -12.36
C ASP A 57 4.29 4.23 -12.04
N LEU A 58 5.54 4.26 -11.56
CA LEU A 58 6.17 3.04 -11.06
C LEU A 58 5.75 2.80 -9.61
N VAL A 59 5.41 1.55 -9.32
CA VAL A 59 5.15 1.08 -7.96
C VAL A 59 6.14 -0.03 -7.60
N LEU A 60 6.89 0.15 -6.51
CA LEU A 60 7.75 -0.89 -5.96
C LEU A 60 6.87 -1.91 -5.23
N PHE A 61 6.86 -3.15 -5.71
CA PHE A 61 5.76 -4.07 -5.46
C PHE A 61 6.25 -5.40 -4.90
N ASP A 62 6.05 -5.61 -3.61
CA ASP A 62 6.28 -6.92 -2.97
C ASP A 62 5.47 -8.02 -3.67
N ARG A 63 6.13 -9.11 -4.08
CA ARG A 63 5.49 -10.23 -4.76
C ARG A 63 4.50 -10.99 -3.88
N ASN A 64 4.57 -10.85 -2.56
CA ASN A 64 3.62 -11.43 -1.62
C ASN A 64 2.30 -10.65 -1.51
N ASN A 65 2.22 -9.45 -2.09
CA ASN A 65 1.09 -8.56 -1.92
C ASN A 65 -0.29 -9.22 -2.13
N HIS A 66 -1.22 -8.93 -1.22
CA HIS A 66 -2.60 -9.39 -1.34
C HIS A 66 -3.28 -8.89 -2.63
N LYS A 67 -4.21 -9.69 -3.19
CA LYS A 67 -4.94 -9.39 -4.44
C LYS A 67 -5.52 -7.97 -4.54
N SER A 68 -5.89 -7.37 -3.40
CA SER A 68 -6.42 -6.00 -3.37
C SER A 68 -5.42 -4.95 -3.86
N ASN A 69 -4.12 -5.16 -3.62
CA ASN A 69 -3.06 -4.26 -4.08
C ASN A 69 -2.88 -4.37 -5.58
N HIS A 70 -2.97 -5.57 -6.14
CA HIS A 70 -2.98 -5.77 -7.59
C HIS A 70 -4.17 -5.05 -8.25
N HIS A 71 -5.36 -5.19 -7.68
CA HIS A 71 -6.55 -4.52 -8.20
C HIS A 71 -6.43 -2.99 -8.12
N GLY A 72 -6.01 -2.45 -6.97
CA GLY A 72 -5.93 -1.02 -6.75
C GLY A 72 -4.80 -0.35 -7.54
N ALA A 73 -3.56 -0.83 -7.38
CA ALA A 73 -2.40 -0.21 -7.97
C ALA A 73 -2.27 -0.50 -9.48
N LEU A 74 -2.43 -1.75 -9.89
CA LEU A 74 -2.06 -2.17 -11.25
C LEU A 74 -3.25 -2.06 -12.21
N ILE A 75 -4.43 -2.54 -11.79
CA ILE A 75 -5.61 -2.58 -12.67
C ILE A 75 -6.35 -1.24 -12.69
N GLN A 76 -6.68 -0.69 -11.51
CA GLN A 76 -7.46 0.54 -11.41
C GLN A 76 -6.61 1.78 -11.70
N ALA A 77 -5.49 1.96 -10.98
CA ALA A 77 -4.63 3.12 -11.17
C ALA A 77 -3.73 3.01 -12.42
N GLY A 78 -3.48 1.79 -12.93
CA GLY A 78 -2.66 1.59 -14.13
C GLY A 78 -1.16 1.79 -13.90
N ALA A 79 -0.67 1.58 -12.67
CA ALA A 79 0.75 1.68 -12.34
C ALA A 79 1.54 0.48 -12.88
N THR A 80 2.80 0.73 -13.23
CA THR A 80 3.75 -0.29 -13.69
C THR A 80 4.50 -0.86 -12.47
N PRO A 81 4.41 -2.16 -12.18
CA PRO A 81 5.09 -2.75 -11.04
C PRO A 81 6.56 -3.03 -11.35
N VAL A 82 7.43 -2.77 -10.37
CA VAL A 82 8.75 -3.41 -10.26
C VAL A 82 8.66 -4.38 -9.08
N TYR A 83 8.76 -5.68 -9.37
CA TYR A 83 8.51 -6.72 -8.37
C TYR A 83 9.73 -6.96 -7.48
N LEU A 84 9.48 -7.09 -6.17
CA LEU A 84 10.45 -7.59 -5.21
C LEU A 84 10.21 -9.07 -4.96
N GLU A 85 11.22 -9.89 -5.17
CA GLU A 85 11.14 -11.32 -4.95
C GLU A 85 11.02 -11.62 -3.45
N ALA A 86 10.30 -12.69 -3.14
CA ALA A 86 10.07 -13.12 -1.78
C ALA A 86 10.59 -14.54 -1.56
N ALA A 87 11.21 -14.75 -0.41
CA ALA A 87 11.72 -16.05 -0.02
C ALA A 87 10.59 -17.07 0.20
N ARG A 88 10.91 -18.33 -0.07
CA ARG A 88 10.10 -19.50 0.28
C ARG A 88 11.01 -20.55 0.90
N ASN A 89 10.55 -21.20 1.96
CA ASN A 89 11.27 -22.33 2.55
C ASN A 89 10.77 -23.67 1.96
N PRO A 90 11.40 -24.81 2.28
CA PRO A 90 10.95 -26.13 1.80
C PRO A 90 9.53 -26.54 2.21
N PHE A 91 8.93 -25.88 3.20
CA PHE A 91 7.53 -26.07 3.60
C PHE A 91 6.55 -25.23 2.78
N GLY A 92 7.06 -24.38 1.88
CA GLY A 92 6.25 -23.46 1.08
C GLY A 92 5.83 -22.20 1.83
N PHE A 93 6.35 -21.96 3.04
CA PHE A 93 5.97 -20.77 3.81
C PHE A 93 6.40 -19.49 3.11
N ILE A 94 5.52 -18.51 3.19
CA ILE A 94 5.69 -17.15 2.68
C ILE A 94 6.67 -16.42 3.60
N GLY A 95 7.93 -16.35 3.17
CA GLY A 95 8.97 -15.54 3.80
C GLY A 95 8.90 -14.08 3.37
N GLY A 96 9.81 -13.28 3.92
CA GLY A 96 9.98 -11.86 3.59
C GLY A 96 10.60 -11.63 2.21
N ILE A 97 10.83 -10.36 1.89
CA ILE A 97 11.54 -9.92 0.69
C ILE A 97 13.02 -10.34 0.79
N ASP A 98 13.60 -10.80 -0.31
CA ASP A 98 15.03 -11.15 -0.37
C ASP A 98 15.91 -9.92 -0.10
N GLU A 99 17.00 -10.07 0.67
CA GLU A 99 17.89 -8.98 1.04
C GLU A 99 18.41 -8.19 -0.18
N ARG A 100 18.67 -8.89 -1.30
CA ARG A 100 19.15 -8.26 -2.55
C ARG A 100 18.17 -7.22 -3.11
N CYS A 101 16.88 -7.36 -2.81
CA CYS A 101 15.84 -6.44 -3.27
C CYS A 101 15.91 -5.07 -2.59
N PHE A 102 16.72 -4.91 -1.54
CA PHE A 102 16.97 -3.63 -0.88
C PHE A 102 18.24 -2.92 -1.38
N ASP A 103 18.94 -3.49 -2.36
CA ASP A 103 20.07 -2.84 -3.01
C ASP A 103 19.62 -1.86 -4.11
N GLU A 104 20.14 -0.62 -4.08
CA GLU A 104 19.74 0.40 -5.05
C GLU A 104 20.18 0.05 -6.47
N HIS A 105 21.38 -0.51 -6.66
CA HIS A 105 21.85 -0.86 -8.00
C HIS A 105 20.96 -1.91 -8.64
N TYR A 106 20.60 -2.95 -7.89
CA TYR A 106 19.66 -3.98 -8.30
C TYR A 106 18.29 -3.41 -8.66
N LEU A 107 17.71 -2.55 -7.81
CA LEU A 107 16.43 -1.89 -8.13
C LEU A 107 16.51 -1.03 -9.40
N ARG A 108 17.64 -0.35 -9.63
CA ARG A 108 17.86 0.46 -10.83
C ARG A 108 17.95 -0.41 -12.08
N ASP A 109 18.56 -1.59 -11.99
CA ASP A 109 18.59 -2.55 -13.11
C ASP A 109 17.18 -3.02 -13.46
N LEU A 110 16.37 -3.39 -12.46
CA LEU A 110 14.96 -3.76 -12.70
C LEU A 110 14.14 -2.61 -13.31
N ILE A 111 14.38 -1.36 -12.89
CA ILE A 111 13.73 -0.19 -13.51
C ILE A 111 14.17 -0.03 -14.96
N ARG A 112 15.45 -0.24 -15.31
CA ARG A 112 15.93 -0.12 -16.70
C ARG A 112 15.21 -1.09 -17.63
N GLU A 113 14.85 -2.27 -17.14
CA GLU A 113 14.07 -3.26 -17.89
C GLU A 113 12.60 -2.84 -18.06
N ALA A 114 11.97 -2.29 -17.01
CA ALA A 114 10.55 -1.99 -17.00
C ALA A 114 10.16 -0.60 -17.55
N ALA A 115 11.01 0.41 -17.29
CA ALA A 115 10.79 1.82 -17.59
C ALA A 115 12.14 2.58 -17.64
N PRO A 116 12.95 2.38 -18.71
CA PRO A 116 14.31 2.90 -18.80
C PRO A 116 14.39 4.42 -18.67
N GLU A 117 13.36 5.14 -19.11
CA GLU A 117 13.25 6.60 -19.02
C GLU A 117 13.17 7.11 -17.58
N LYS A 118 12.84 6.24 -16.61
CA LYS A 118 12.72 6.57 -15.18
C LYS A 118 13.92 6.12 -14.35
N ALA A 119 14.86 5.38 -14.94
CA ALA A 119 15.95 4.72 -14.21
C ALA A 119 16.89 5.70 -13.46
N THR A 120 17.03 6.93 -13.94
CA THR A 120 17.91 7.95 -13.34
C THR A 120 17.19 8.94 -12.42
N ALA A 121 15.86 8.82 -12.27
CA ALA A 121 15.10 9.71 -11.40
C ALA A 121 15.52 9.54 -9.93
N SER A 122 15.62 10.64 -9.16
CA SER A 122 15.99 10.57 -7.74
C SER A 122 15.04 9.69 -6.93
N ARG A 123 13.74 9.73 -7.24
CA ARG A 123 12.69 8.87 -6.67
C ARG A 123 11.84 8.28 -7.79
N PRO A 124 12.22 7.14 -8.37
CA PRO A 124 11.55 6.58 -9.54
C PRO A 124 10.17 6.00 -9.19
N PHE A 125 9.99 5.52 -7.96
CA PHE A 125 8.75 4.94 -7.47
C PHE A 125 7.85 5.99 -6.83
N ARG A 126 6.58 6.02 -7.25
CA ARG A 126 5.56 6.86 -6.63
C ARG A 126 5.04 6.28 -5.32
N LEU A 127 4.97 4.95 -5.24
CA LEU A 127 4.55 4.20 -4.06
C LEU A 127 5.39 2.93 -3.93
N ALA A 128 5.69 2.52 -2.71
CA ALA A 128 6.17 1.18 -2.40
C ALA A 128 5.10 0.46 -1.56
N VAL A 129 4.74 -0.76 -1.94
CA VAL A 129 3.75 -1.58 -1.21
C VAL A 129 4.45 -2.85 -0.73
N ILE A 130 4.72 -2.89 0.57
CA ILE A 130 5.45 -3.97 1.25
C ILE A 130 4.52 -4.64 2.25
N GLN A 131 4.48 -5.96 2.26
CA GLN A 131 3.73 -6.71 3.25
C GLN A 131 4.55 -6.86 4.54
N LEU A 132 4.29 -5.98 5.51
CA LEU A 132 5.01 -5.95 6.80
C LEU A 132 5.03 -7.31 7.53
N GLY A 133 3.90 -8.02 7.51
CA GLY A 133 3.77 -9.35 8.10
C GLY A 133 3.14 -10.32 7.10
N THR A 134 3.84 -11.43 6.84
CA THR A 134 3.33 -12.50 5.98
C THR A 134 2.33 -13.37 6.73
N TYR A 135 1.52 -14.13 5.98
CA TYR A 135 0.51 -15.01 6.57
C TYR A 135 1.15 -16.09 7.48
N ASP A 136 2.34 -16.57 7.10
CA ASP A 136 3.06 -17.63 7.80
C ASP A 136 3.96 -17.11 8.94
N GLY A 137 3.74 -15.87 9.39
CA GLY A 137 4.37 -15.32 10.59
C GLY A 137 5.77 -14.73 10.40
N THR A 138 6.18 -14.45 9.17
CA THR A 138 7.41 -13.67 8.93
C THR A 138 7.09 -12.19 9.07
N VAL A 139 7.81 -11.49 9.95
CA VAL A 139 7.69 -10.04 10.16
C VAL A 139 9.01 -9.39 9.75
N LEU A 140 8.92 -8.34 8.92
CA LEU A 140 10.06 -7.53 8.48
C LEU A 140 10.43 -6.45 9.50
#